data_AF-A0A925YMG0-F1
#
_entry.id   AF-A0A925YMG0-F1
#
_cell.length_a   1.000
_cell.length_b   1.000
_cell.length_c   1.000
_cell.angle_alpha   90.00
_cell.angle_beta   90.00
_cell.angle_gamma   90.00
#
_symmetry.space_group_name_H-M   'P 1'
#
loop_
_entity.id
_entity.type
_entity.pdbx_description
1 polymer ?
#
loop_
_entity_poly.entity_id
_entity_poly.type
_entity_poly.pdbx_seq_one_letter_code
_entity_poly.pdbx_strand_id
1 'polypeptide(L)'
;ELACAGERFDIVLSNHVLHHLSDAEVAALCNDSATLATRFALHADIHRHPFAYAGFPLIGGWFRDSFILEDGLRSIRRAFTPDELRQLVPDGWHVRTAFPFRLNLLWNA
;
A
#
# COMPACT_ATOMS: atom_id res chain seq x y z
N GLU A 1 12.89 8.10 -12.01
CA GLU A 1 13.99 7.87 -12.97
C GLU A 1 13.61 6.92 -14.11
N LEU A 2 13.17 5.69 -13.81
CA LEU A 2 12.75 4.71 -14.84
C LEU A 2 11.64 5.21 -15.77
N ALA A 3 10.59 5.83 -15.20
CA ALA A 3 9.47 6.36 -15.99
C ALA A 3 9.94 7.47 -16.95
N CYS A 4 10.78 8.39 -16.47
CA CYS A 4 11.40 9.44 -17.28
C CYS A 4 12.33 8.90 -18.37
N ALA A 5 13.00 7.78 -18.10
CA ALA A 5 13.87 7.09 -19.07
C ALA A 5 13.09 6.32 -20.15
N GLY A 6 11.75 6.22 -20.03
CA GLY A 6 10.91 5.53 -20.99
C GLY A 6 10.95 4.00 -20.88
N GLU A 7 11.48 3.48 -19.77
CA GLU A 7 11.49 2.04 -19.48
C GLU A 7 10.06 1.48 -19.44
N ARG A 8 9.92 0.18 -19.73
CA ARG A 8 8.64 -0.52 -19.80
C ARG A 8 8.78 -1.92 -19.21
N PHE A 9 7.82 -2.31 -18.40
CA PHE A 9 7.77 -3.63 -17.76
C PHE A 9 6.38 -4.23 -17.93
N ASP A 10 6.29 -5.55 -18.08
CA ASP A 10 4.98 -6.21 -18.14
C ASP A 10 4.18 -6.00 -16.85
N ILE A 11 4.88 -6.01 -15.71
CA ILE A 11 4.29 -5.96 -14.38
C ILE A 11 5.09 -5.01 -13.48
N VAL A 12 4.39 -4.12 -12.77
CA VAL A 12 4.96 -3.30 -11.69
C VAL A 12 4.34 -3.71 -10.35
N LEU A 13 5.16 -4.10 -9.37
CA LEU A 13 4.70 -4.51 -8.05
C LEU A 13 5.36 -3.67 -6.96
N SER A 14 4.61 -3.36 -5.91
CA SER A 14 5.18 -2.96 -4.63
C SER A 14 4.38 -3.55 -3.48
N ASN A 15 5.02 -3.69 -2.33
CA ASN A 15 4.41 -4.21 -1.12
C ASN A 15 4.91 -3.44 0.10
N HIS A 16 4.00 -3.05 1.00
CA HIS A 16 4.32 -2.37 2.25
C HIS A 16 5.08 -1.04 2.09
N VAL A 17 4.78 -0.29 1.03
CA VAL A 17 5.39 1.02 0.77
C VAL A 17 4.42 2.18 0.90
N LEU A 18 3.12 1.98 0.63
CA LEU A 18 2.16 3.08 0.55
C LEU A 18 2.07 3.83 1.88
N HIS A 19 2.03 3.11 3.01
CA HIS A 19 1.96 3.72 4.34
C HIS A 19 3.22 4.51 4.79
N HIS A 20 4.26 4.56 3.95
CA HIS A 20 5.42 5.42 4.13
C HIS A 20 5.35 6.70 3.28
N LEU A 21 4.42 6.77 2.34
CA LEU A 21 4.27 7.85 1.38
C LEU A 21 3.23 8.87 1.86
N SER A 22 3.47 10.13 1.52
CA SER A 22 2.44 11.16 1.56
C SER A 22 1.40 10.93 0.45
N ASP A 23 0.24 11.57 0.59
CA ASP A 23 -0.86 11.53 -0.38
C ASP A 23 -0.40 11.86 -1.81
N ALA A 24 0.44 12.89 -1.96
CA ALA A 24 0.99 13.30 -3.25
C ALA A 24 1.97 12.25 -3.82
N GLU A 25 2.76 11.61 -2.96
CA GLU A 25 3.68 10.55 -3.36
C GLU A 25 2.95 9.26 -3.75
N VAL A 26 1.81 8.94 -3.12
CA VAL A 26 0.94 7.83 -3.55
C VAL A 26 0.41 8.07 -4.96
N ALA A 27 -0.12 9.27 -5.23
CA ALA A 27 -0.61 9.62 -6.57
C ALA A 27 0.53 9.58 -7.61
N ALA A 28 1.71 10.11 -7.27
CA ALA A 28 2.89 10.06 -8.13
C ALA A 28 3.33 8.61 -8.43
N LEU A 29 3.39 7.74 -7.40
CA LEU A 29 3.71 6.32 -7.58
C LEU A 29 2.73 5.62 -8.52
N CYS A 30 1.43 5.92 -8.41
CA CYS A 30 0.40 5.35 -9.28
C CYS A 30 0.58 5.79 -10.75
N ASN A 31 0.87 7.07 -10.98
CA ASN A 31 1.11 7.61 -12.33
C ASN A 31 2.38 7.02 -12.96
N ASP A 32 3.46 6.95 -12.20
CA ASP A 32 4.72 6.34 -12.66
C ASP A 32 4.52 4.86 -12.96
N SER A 33 3.80 4.13 -12.10
CA SER A 33 3.53 2.70 -12.29
C SER A 33 2.66 2.43 -13.51
N ALA A 34 1.64 3.26 -13.78
CA ALA A 34 0.83 3.17 -14.99
C ALA A 34 1.63 3.52 -16.27
N THR A 35 2.64 4.40 -16.16
CA THR A 35 3.54 4.72 -17.28
C THR A 35 4.53 3.59 -17.57
N LEU A 36 4.98 2.91 -16.50
CA LEU A 36 5.97 1.83 -16.57
C LEU A 36 5.34 0.48 -16.97
N ALA A 37 4.13 0.19 -16.49
CA ALA A 37 3.48 -1.09 -16.70
C ALA A 37 2.80 -1.18 -18.08
N THR A 38 3.02 -2.27 -18.81
CA THR A 38 2.35 -2.53 -20.10
C THR A 38 1.13 -3.45 -19.98
N ARG A 39 0.98 -4.15 -18.84
CA ARG A 39 -0.18 -5.04 -18.59
C ARG A 39 -0.81 -4.80 -17.24
N PHE A 40 -0.01 -4.76 -16.17
CA PHE A 40 -0.53 -4.82 -14.82
C PHE A 40 0.34 -4.08 -13.80
N ALA A 41 -0.29 -3.40 -12.85
CA ALA A 41 0.39 -2.92 -11.65
C ALA A 41 -0.39 -3.26 -10.38
N LEU A 42 0.33 -3.66 -9.33
CA LEU A 42 -0.22 -3.94 -8.01
C LEU A 42 0.62 -3.32 -6.90
N HIS A 43 -0.04 -2.51 -6.08
CA HIS A 43 0.53 -2.03 -4.82
C HIS A 43 -0.26 -2.63 -3.66
N ALA A 44 0.36 -3.55 -2.95
CA ALA A 44 -0.24 -4.22 -1.80
C ALA A 44 0.22 -3.58 -0.49
N ASP A 45 -0.71 -3.34 0.43
CA ASP A 45 -0.37 -2.77 1.73
C ASP A 45 -1.33 -3.22 2.85
N ILE A 46 -1.05 -2.77 4.06
CA ILE A 46 -1.85 -2.90 5.26
C ILE A 46 -3.11 -2.04 5.09
N HIS A 47 -4.24 -2.56 5.52
CA HIS A 47 -5.46 -1.80 5.72
C HIS A 47 -5.46 -1.26 7.15
N ARG A 48 -5.51 0.06 7.31
CA ARG A 48 -5.76 0.66 8.62
C ARG A 48 -7.17 0.33 9.08
N HIS A 49 -7.26 -0.62 10.01
CA HIS A 49 -8.53 -1.11 10.52
C HIS A 49 -8.51 -1.16 12.07
N PRO A 50 -9.58 -0.74 12.77
CA PRO A 50 -9.62 -0.74 14.24
C PRO A 50 -9.32 -2.12 14.86
N PHE A 51 -9.89 -3.20 14.30
CA PHE A 51 -9.59 -4.56 14.75
C PHE A 51 -8.14 -5.00 14.49
N ALA A 52 -7.51 -4.55 13.39
CA ALA A 52 -6.09 -4.82 13.16
C ALA A 52 -5.27 -4.15 14.27
N TYR A 53 -5.56 -2.88 14.54
CA TYR A 53 -4.85 -2.10 15.55
C TYR A 53 -5.02 -2.65 16.97
N ALA A 54 -6.25 -3.01 17.36
CA ALA A 54 -6.56 -3.55 18.68
C ALA A 54 -6.09 -5.00 18.86
N GLY A 55 -6.08 -5.80 17.79
CA GLY A 55 -5.65 -7.20 17.81
C GLY A 55 -4.14 -7.38 17.76
N PHE A 56 -3.40 -6.44 17.14
CA PHE A 56 -1.95 -6.56 16.95
C PHE A 56 -1.17 -6.77 18.26
N PRO A 57 -1.47 -6.09 19.38
CA PRO A 57 -0.80 -6.34 20.67
C PRO A 57 -0.96 -7.75 21.22
N LEU A 58 -2.07 -8.45 20.91
CA LEU A 58 -2.32 -9.81 21.38
C LEU A 58 -1.33 -10.81 20.76
N ILE A 59 -0.87 -10.53 19.54
CA ILE A 59 0.14 -11.32 18.83
C ILE A 59 1.54 -10.78 19.13
N GLY A 60 1.70 -9.44 19.09
CA GLY A 60 2.97 -8.76 19.32
C GLY A 60 3.56 -8.98 20.72
N GLY A 61 2.71 -9.19 21.73
CA GLY A 61 3.14 -9.44 23.11
C GLY A 61 3.95 -10.72 23.33
N TRP A 62 4.01 -11.61 22.33
CA TRP A 62 4.83 -12.82 22.32
C TRP A 62 6.29 -12.53 21.94
N PHE A 63 6.54 -11.39 21.29
CA PHE A 63 7.85 -10.94 20.85
C PHE A 63 8.40 -9.87 21.80
N ARG A 64 8.56 -10.26 23.07
CA ARG A 64 9.13 -9.39 24.11
C ARG A 64 10.55 -8.95 23.71
N ASP A 65 10.92 -7.75 24.15
CA ASP A 65 12.22 -7.13 23.87
C ASP A 65 12.51 -6.90 22.36
N SER A 66 11.46 -6.72 21.56
CA SER A 66 11.56 -6.41 20.14
C SER A 66 10.78 -5.13 19.78
N PHE A 67 11.16 -4.52 18.65
CA PHE A 67 10.45 -3.37 18.08
C PHE A 67 9.16 -3.75 17.33
N ILE A 68 8.81 -5.04 17.24
CA ILE A 68 7.69 -5.53 16.43
C ILE A 68 6.38 -4.87 16.84
N LEU A 69 6.11 -4.77 18.14
CA LEU A 69 4.87 -4.20 18.64
C LEU A 69 4.75 -2.71 18.29
N GLU A 70 5.77 -1.92 18.64
CA GLU A 70 5.77 -0.49 18.42
C GLU A 70 5.75 -0.13 16.93
N ASP A 71 6.60 -0.79 16.15
CA ASP A 71 6.70 -0.57 14.71
C ASP A 71 5.43 -1.03 13.99
N GLY A 72 4.92 -2.22 14.30
CA GLY A 72 3.69 -2.71 13.68
C GLY A 72 2.46 -1.86 14.00
N LEU A 73 2.31 -1.38 15.24
CA LEU A 73 1.24 -0.42 15.58
C LEU A 73 1.41 0.90 14.83
N ARG A 74 2.65 1.38 14.67
CA ARG A 74 2.94 2.59 13.90
C ARG A 74 2.59 2.40 12.42
N SER A 75 2.92 1.26 11.83
CA SER A 75 2.59 0.92 10.44
C SER A 75 1.09 0.80 10.22
N ILE A 76 0.35 0.13 11.12
CA ILE A 76 -1.14 0.08 11.03
C ILE A 76 -1.74 1.48 11.14
N ARG A 77 -1.19 2.35 12.00
CA ARG A 77 -1.68 3.71 12.17
C ARG A 77 -1.42 4.59 10.94
N ARG A 78 -0.28 4.40 10.27
CA ARG A 78 0.08 5.15 9.06
C ARG A 78 -0.54 4.59 7.79
N ALA A 79 -0.99 3.34 7.81
CA ALA A 79 -1.71 2.75 6.70
C ALA A 79 -2.96 3.54 6.34
N PHE A 80 -3.38 3.40 5.09
CA PHE A 80 -4.59 4.05 4.61
C PHE A 80 -5.84 3.23 4.91
N THR A 81 -6.98 3.89 4.90
CA THR A 81 -8.29 3.27 4.71
C THR A 81 -8.61 3.14 3.20
N PRO A 82 -9.57 2.29 2.81
CA PRO A 82 -9.96 2.14 1.42
C PRO A 82 -10.50 3.44 0.83
N ASP A 83 -11.24 4.22 1.62
CA ASP A 83 -11.87 5.46 1.16
C ASP A 83 -10.84 6.58 0.96
N GLU A 84 -9.84 6.68 1.85
CA GLU A 84 -8.72 7.59 1.65
C GLU A 84 -7.96 7.26 0.36
N LEU A 85 -7.61 5.98 0.13
CA LEU A 85 -6.91 5.62 -1.12
C LEU A 85 -7.76 5.91 -2.36
N ARG A 86 -9.07 5.66 -2.34
CA ARG A 86 -9.94 5.97 -3.48
C ARG A 86 -9.95 7.46 -3.86
N GLN A 87 -9.73 8.35 -2.88
CA GLN A 87 -9.65 9.79 -3.13
C GLN A 87 -8.30 10.21 -3.70
N LEU A 88 -7.25 9.41 -3.49
CA LEU A 88 -5.88 9.71 -3.89
C LEU A 88 -5.48 9.11 -5.24
N VAL A 89 -6.05 7.95 -5.59
CA VAL A 89 -5.63 7.24 -6.80
C VAL A 89 -6.19 7.87 -8.07
N PRO A 90 -5.40 7.94 -9.14
CA PRO A 90 -5.87 8.43 -10.44
C PRO A 90 -6.81 7.42 -11.10
N ASP A 91 -7.51 7.87 -12.15
CA ASP A 91 -8.40 7.02 -12.94
C ASP A 91 -7.69 5.76 -13.47
N GLY A 92 -8.44 4.66 -13.57
CA GLY A 92 -7.93 3.35 -13.96
C GLY A 92 -7.35 2.50 -12.82
N TRP A 93 -7.17 3.08 -11.63
CA TRP A 93 -6.82 2.32 -10.43
C TRP A 93 -8.06 1.83 -9.68
N HIS A 94 -7.97 0.61 -9.16
CA HIS A 94 -9.02 -0.02 -8.37
C HIS A 94 -8.50 -0.38 -6.98
N VAL A 95 -9.16 0.14 -5.96
CA VAL A 95 -8.86 -0.16 -4.55
C VAL A 95 -9.71 -1.35 -4.11
N ARG A 96 -9.06 -2.45 -3.73
CA ARG A 96 -9.70 -3.64 -3.17
C ARG A 96 -9.20 -3.92 -1.76
N THR A 97 -10.10 -4.35 -0.89
CA THR A 97 -9.74 -4.92 0.41
C THR A 97 -9.62 -6.43 0.29
N ALA A 98 -8.67 -7.02 1.02
CA ALA A 98 -8.51 -8.46 1.13
C ALA A 98 -8.33 -8.87 2.59
N PHE A 99 -8.81 -10.07 2.92
CA PHE A 99 -8.69 -10.60 4.28
C PHE A 99 -7.32 -11.26 4.49
N PRO A 100 -6.68 -11.06 5.66
CA PRO A 100 -7.03 -10.12 6.74
C PRO A 100 -6.37 -8.75 6.55
N PHE A 101 -7.15 -7.67 6.67
CA PHE A 101 -6.68 -6.28 6.74
C PHE A 101 -5.62 -5.91 5.69
N ARG A 102 -5.88 -6.25 4.42
CA ARG A 102 -5.04 -5.87 3.27
C ARG A 102 -5.76 -4.87 2.38
N LEU A 103 -4.97 -3.99 1.78
CA LEU A 103 -5.35 -3.12 0.67
C LEU A 103 -4.54 -3.51 -0.57
N ASN A 104 -5.23 -3.59 -1.71
CA ASN A 104 -4.62 -3.85 -3.00
C ASN A 104 -5.07 -2.74 -3.95
N LEU A 105 -4.11 -1.97 -4.43
CA LEU A 105 -4.26 -1.02 -5.53
C LEU A 105 -3.93 -1.76 -6.82
N LEU A 106 -4.89 -1.85 -7.73
CA LEU A 106 -4.77 -2.62 -8.97
C LEU A 106 -4.94 -1.67 -10.16
N TRP A 107 -4.06 -1.78 -11.14
CA TRP A 107 -4.19 -1.11 -12.43
C TRP A 107 -3.96 -2.11 -13.54
N ASN A 108 -4.75 -2.01 -14.61
CA ASN A 108 -4.58 -2.80 -15.83
C ASN A 108 -4.54 -1.85 -17.03
N ALA A 109 -3.74 -2.19 -18.04
CA ALA A 109 -3.62 -1.44 -19.29
C ALA A 109 -4.83 -1.60 -20.22
#